data_AF-A0A293MFJ5-F1
#
_entry.id   AF-A0A293MFJ5-F1
#
_cell.length_a   1.000
_cell.length_b   1.000
_cell.length_c   1.000
_cell.angle_alpha   90.00
_cell.angle_beta   90.00
_cell.angle_gamma   90.00
#
_symmetry.space_group_name_H-M   'P 1'
#
loop_
_entity.id
_entity.type
_entity.pdbx_description
1 polymer ?
#
loop_
_entity_poly.entity_id
_entity_poly.type
_entity_poly.pdbx_seq_one_letter_code
_entity_poly.pdbx_strand_id
1 'polypeptide(L)'
;MSLLHVLLEHAAGYALFRVKEFEEVAMALPQVEKSVLDANKFKSIVQVVAFLPFKTAINALENINCITEGMVHDDLQVFLETNMPKAMKKHPIVLGVGDSKLAMTIQESLGISCQHTGVVPEILRGVRLHFAKLVQGLTQQSSHKAQLGLGHSYSRSKVKFNVNRIDNMIIQSISLLDQLDKDINTFTMRIREWYSYHFPELVRLVPESALYAKATMLIKNRKELSEDCLEKLEELLMDRTKAEAILEAARSSMGMDISPMDLSNIELFSTRVIGRS
;
A
#
# COMPACT_ATOMS: atom_id res chain seq x y z
N MET A 1 -36.87 10.98 33.77
CA MET A 1 -36.43 10.99 32.36
C MET A 1 -35.40 9.88 32.14
N SER A 2 -35.51 9.14 31.05
CA SER A 2 -34.54 8.10 30.67
C SER A 2 -33.21 8.74 30.25
N LEU A 3 -32.10 8.06 30.53
CA LEU A 3 -30.78 8.51 30.10
C LEU A 3 -30.44 7.84 28.76
N LEU A 4 -30.52 8.62 27.68
CA LEU A 4 -30.20 8.14 26.33
C LEU A 4 -28.69 8.22 26.06
N HIS A 5 -28.09 7.06 25.76
CA HIS A 5 -26.75 6.95 25.23
C HIS A 5 -26.85 6.48 23.77
N VAL A 6 -25.96 6.93 22.90
CA VAL A 6 -25.97 6.55 21.47
C VAL A 6 -24.62 5.93 21.13
N LEU A 7 -24.67 4.74 20.54
CA LEU A 7 -23.51 4.03 20.03
C LEU A 7 -23.28 4.41 18.57
N LEU A 8 -22.09 4.92 18.26
CA LEU A 8 -21.63 5.10 16.89
C LEU A 8 -20.53 4.11 16.55
N GLU A 9 -20.75 3.40 15.47
CA GLU A 9 -19.76 2.53 14.85
C GLU A 9 -19.06 3.31 13.74
N HIS A 10 -17.75 3.44 13.84
CA HIS A 10 -16.94 4.16 12.85
C HIS A 10 -15.77 3.28 12.41
N ALA A 11 -15.24 3.52 11.20
CA ALA A 11 -14.06 2.80 10.69
C ALA A 11 -12.80 2.94 11.56
N ALA A 12 -12.80 3.89 12.50
CA ALA A 12 -11.70 4.14 13.43
C ALA A 12 -11.90 3.44 14.78
N GLY A 13 -13.11 2.96 15.09
CA GLY A 13 -13.46 2.44 16.40
C GLY A 13 -14.92 2.70 16.79
N TYR A 14 -15.28 2.27 18.00
CA TYR A 14 -16.58 2.53 18.60
C TYR A 14 -16.56 3.79 19.45
N ALA A 15 -17.62 4.59 19.36
CA ALA A 15 -17.79 5.78 20.17
C ALA A 15 -19.13 5.72 20.89
N LEU A 16 -19.11 6.00 22.19
CA LEU A 16 -20.31 6.12 23.01
C LEU A 16 -20.54 7.58 23.38
N PHE A 17 -21.75 8.04 23.09
CA PHE A 17 -22.17 9.41 23.37
C PHE A 17 -23.34 9.42 24.34
N ARG A 18 -23.36 10.39 25.25
CA ARG A 18 -24.49 10.70 26.12
C ARG A 18 -25.24 11.90 25.55
N VAL A 19 -26.54 11.76 25.42
CA VAL A 19 -27.43 12.83 24.97
C VAL A 19 -27.89 13.61 26.20
N LYS A 20 -27.62 14.92 26.22
CA LYS A 20 -28.22 15.84 27.20
C LYS A 20 -29.64 16.15 26.73
N GLU A 21 -30.58 16.16 27.67
CA GLU A 21 -32.05 16.21 27.46
C GLU A 21 -32.45 16.85 26.12
N PHE A 22 -33.10 16.05 25.28
CA PHE A 22 -33.44 16.41 23.91
C PHE A 22 -34.92 16.10 23.70
N GLU A 23 -35.73 17.15 23.53
CA GLU A 23 -37.17 17.01 23.38
C GLU A 23 -37.53 16.49 21.98
N GLU A 24 -38.24 15.36 21.93
CA GLU A 24 -38.64 14.72 20.67
C GLU A 24 -39.52 15.64 19.80
N VAL A 25 -40.26 16.56 20.42
CA VAL A 25 -41.18 17.50 19.74
C VAL A 25 -40.44 18.62 19.02
N ALA A 26 -39.25 19.01 19.51
CA ALA A 26 -38.48 20.12 18.94
C ALA A 26 -37.79 19.74 17.61
N MET A 27 -37.71 18.45 17.28
CA MET A 27 -36.99 17.92 16.12
C MET A 27 -37.60 18.27 14.77
N ALA A 28 -38.93 18.45 14.71
CA ALA A 28 -39.61 18.83 13.47
C ALA A 28 -39.46 20.33 13.16
N LEU A 29 -38.85 21.12 14.05
CA LEU A 29 -38.67 22.54 13.83
C LEU A 29 -37.42 22.79 12.96
N PRO A 30 -37.54 23.54 11.85
CA PRO A 30 -36.40 23.85 10.97
C PRO A 30 -35.29 24.65 11.65
N GLN A 31 -35.58 25.28 12.80
CA GLN A 31 -34.58 25.94 13.63
C GLN A 31 -33.65 24.94 14.35
N VAL A 32 -34.18 23.78 14.75
CA VAL A 32 -33.40 22.73 15.43
C VAL A 32 -32.54 21.98 14.42
N GLU A 33 -33.03 21.74 13.20
CA GLU A 33 -32.22 21.18 12.11
C GLU A 33 -30.99 22.07 11.80
N LYS A 34 -31.18 23.39 11.70
CA LYS A 34 -30.07 24.34 11.53
C LYS A 34 -29.10 24.35 12.70
N SER A 35 -29.57 24.03 13.91
CA SER A 35 -28.71 23.94 15.09
C SER A 35 -27.80 22.71 15.08
N VAL A 36 -28.24 21.60 14.46
CA VAL A 36 -27.45 20.37 14.30
C VAL A 36 -26.32 20.56 13.28
N LEU A 37 -26.47 21.45 12.31
CA LEU A 37 -25.41 21.76 11.33
C LEU A 37 -24.21 22.48 11.96
N ASP A 38 -24.40 23.17 13.09
CA ASP A 38 -23.32 23.86 13.79
C ASP A 38 -22.68 22.94 14.85
N ALA A 39 -21.38 22.66 14.67
CA ALA A 39 -20.62 21.78 15.55
C ALA A 39 -20.60 22.25 17.02
N ASN A 40 -20.61 23.55 17.27
CA ASN A 40 -20.54 24.10 18.62
C ASN A 40 -21.86 23.91 19.37
N LYS A 41 -22.98 24.10 18.68
CA LYS A 41 -24.33 23.85 19.23
C LYS A 41 -24.58 22.35 19.38
N PHE A 42 -24.06 21.54 18.47
CA PHE A 42 -24.19 20.08 18.58
C PHE A 42 -23.41 19.51 19.78
N LYS A 43 -22.26 20.09 20.13
CA LYS A 43 -21.50 19.73 21.35
C LYS A 43 -22.24 20.00 22.65
N SER A 44 -23.18 20.96 22.70
CA SER A 44 -24.02 21.15 23.88
C SER A 44 -25.11 20.09 24.02
N ILE A 45 -25.52 19.47 22.90
CA ILE A 45 -26.53 18.42 22.85
C ILE A 45 -25.92 17.06 23.19
N VAL A 46 -24.73 16.78 22.65
CA VAL A 46 -24.10 15.46 22.73
C VAL A 46 -22.74 15.55 23.43
N GLN A 47 -22.52 14.71 24.43
CA GLN A 47 -21.26 14.59 25.14
C GLN A 47 -20.61 13.23 24.86
N VAL A 48 -19.33 13.21 24.48
CA VAL A 48 -18.55 11.97 24.36
C VAL A 48 -18.36 11.38 25.75
N VAL A 49 -18.72 10.10 25.90
CA VAL A 49 -18.47 9.33 27.13
C VAL A 49 -17.17 8.57 26.98
N ALA A 50 -17.04 7.81 25.90
CA ALA A 50 -15.90 6.96 25.65
C ALA A 50 -15.66 6.75 24.14
N PHE A 51 -14.41 6.49 23.78
CA PHE A 51 -14.00 6.13 22.44
C PHE A 51 -13.01 4.97 22.50
N LEU A 52 -13.32 3.88 21.81
CA LEU A 52 -12.45 2.71 21.68
C LEU A 52 -11.90 2.64 20.26
N PRO A 53 -10.66 3.09 20.01
CA PRO A 53 -10.04 2.96 18.71
C PRO A 53 -9.67 1.51 18.38
N PHE A 54 -9.83 1.12 17.11
CA PHE A 54 -9.32 -0.18 16.65
C PHE A 54 -7.79 -0.16 16.58
N LYS A 55 -7.17 -1.17 17.19
CA LYS A 55 -5.70 -1.28 17.28
C LYS A 55 -5.06 -1.69 15.95
N THR A 56 -5.72 -2.58 15.20
CA THR A 56 -5.18 -3.15 13.95
C THR A 56 -6.26 -3.17 12.87
N ALA A 57 -5.83 -3.16 11.61
CA ALA A 57 -6.75 -3.26 10.46
C ALA A 57 -7.49 -4.62 10.41
N ILE A 58 -6.88 -5.68 10.95
CA ILE A 58 -7.49 -7.00 11.07
C ILE A 58 -8.64 -6.95 12.08
N ASN A 59 -8.40 -6.38 13.26
CA ASN A 59 -9.44 -6.23 14.27
C ASN A 59 -10.61 -5.35 13.75
N ALA A 60 -10.29 -4.27 13.04
CA ALA A 60 -11.31 -3.43 12.41
C ALA A 60 -12.16 -4.20 11.37
N LEU A 61 -11.54 -5.12 10.61
CA LEU A 61 -12.20 -5.97 9.63
C LEU A 61 -13.09 -7.04 10.29
N GLU A 62 -12.63 -7.67 11.38
CA GLU A 62 -13.43 -8.62 12.15
C GLU A 62 -14.66 -7.94 12.75
N ASN A 63 -14.47 -6.78 13.39
CA ASN A 63 -15.57 -6.00 13.95
C ASN A 63 -16.62 -5.61 12.90
N ILE A 64 -16.21 -5.07 11.73
CA ILE A 64 -17.20 -4.69 10.70
C ILE A 64 -17.94 -5.90 10.13
N ASN A 65 -17.30 -7.07 10.03
CA ASN A 65 -17.96 -8.29 9.61
C ASN A 65 -19.05 -8.71 10.62
N CYS A 66 -18.74 -8.71 11.91
CA CYS A 66 -19.70 -8.98 12.98
C CYS A 66 -20.87 -7.99 12.95
N ILE A 67 -20.60 -6.69 12.84
CA ILE A 67 -21.63 -5.64 12.74
C ILE A 67 -22.55 -5.88 11.54
N THR A 68 -21.98 -6.18 10.36
CA THR A 68 -22.77 -6.42 9.14
C THR A 68 -23.74 -7.61 9.32
N GLU A 69 -23.31 -8.63 10.08
CA GLU A 69 -24.10 -9.81 10.36
C GLU A 69 -25.05 -9.62 11.56
N GLY A 70 -24.98 -8.46 12.24
CA GLY A 70 -25.77 -8.13 13.42
C GLY A 70 -25.26 -8.77 14.71
N MET A 71 -24.05 -9.32 14.72
CA MET A 71 -23.43 -9.95 15.88
C MET A 71 -22.61 -8.94 16.69
N VAL A 72 -22.60 -9.12 18.01
CA VAL A 72 -21.77 -8.33 18.93
C VAL A 72 -20.38 -8.96 19.01
N HIS A 73 -19.34 -8.21 18.63
CA HIS A 73 -17.95 -8.62 18.79
C HIS A 73 -17.52 -8.45 20.26
N ASP A 74 -16.55 -9.26 20.74
CA ASP A 74 -16.07 -9.24 22.13
C ASP A 74 -15.59 -7.83 22.55
N ASP A 75 -14.90 -7.12 21.65
CA ASP A 75 -14.45 -5.73 21.91
C ASP A 75 -15.64 -4.78 22.16
N LEU A 76 -16.75 -4.95 21.43
CA LEU A 76 -17.95 -4.15 21.60
C LEU A 76 -18.65 -4.49 22.92
N GLN A 77 -18.67 -5.78 23.28
CA GLN A 77 -19.24 -6.23 24.55
C GLN A 77 -18.49 -5.62 25.73
N VAL A 78 -17.16 -5.76 25.77
CA VAL A 78 -16.30 -5.18 26.81
C VAL A 78 -16.44 -3.66 26.86
N PHE A 79 -16.53 -3.01 25.70
CA PHE A 79 -16.72 -1.56 25.62
C PHE A 79 -18.04 -1.09 26.24
N LEU A 80 -19.14 -1.78 25.96
CA LEU A 80 -20.45 -1.44 26.51
C LEU A 80 -20.51 -1.74 28.01
N GLU A 81 -19.99 -2.87 28.47
CA GLU A 81 -19.96 -3.22 29.90
C GLU A 81 -19.13 -2.23 30.73
N THR A 82 -18.03 -1.72 30.16
CA THR A 82 -17.13 -0.79 30.86
C THR A 82 -17.73 0.62 30.95
N ASN A 83 -18.40 1.08 29.90
CA ASN A 83 -18.80 2.49 29.76
C ASN A 83 -20.28 2.77 30.04
N MET A 84 -21.12 1.74 30.08
CA MET A 84 -22.53 1.91 30.43
C MET A 84 -22.71 1.99 31.95
N PRO A 85 -23.44 3.00 32.47
CA PRO A 85 -23.76 3.03 33.88
C PRO A 85 -24.65 1.84 34.24
N LYS A 86 -24.43 1.24 35.42
CA LYS A 86 -25.31 0.18 35.93
C LYS A 86 -26.72 0.75 36.11
N ALA A 87 -27.72 0.10 35.52
CA ALA A 87 -29.11 0.56 35.53
C ALA A 87 -29.61 0.75 36.98
N MET A 88 -29.86 2.01 37.38
CA MET A 88 -30.54 2.31 38.64
C MET A 88 -32.05 2.39 38.40
N LYS A 89 -32.83 1.79 39.31
CA LYS A 89 -34.31 1.75 39.27
C LYS A 89 -35.01 3.13 39.12
N LYS A 90 -34.30 4.25 39.32
CA LYS A 90 -34.85 5.61 39.20
C LYS A 90 -34.75 6.24 37.81
N HIS A 91 -33.85 5.78 36.93
CA HIS A 91 -33.68 6.29 35.56
C HIS A 91 -33.32 5.16 34.60
N PRO A 92 -34.26 4.64 33.79
CA PRO A 92 -33.93 3.62 32.80
C PRO A 92 -32.93 4.18 31.79
N ILE A 93 -31.86 3.42 31.55
CA ILE A 93 -30.83 3.75 30.56
C ILE A 93 -31.24 3.09 29.25
N VAL A 94 -31.26 3.89 28.19
CA VAL A 94 -31.62 3.45 26.84
C VAL A 94 -30.41 3.63 25.93
N LEU A 95 -30.06 2.61 25.16
CA LEU A 95 -29.00 2.64 24.17
C LEU A 95 -29.58 2.83 22.76
N GLY A 96 -29.25 3.95 22.14
CA GLY A 96 -29.51 4.26 20.75
C GLY A 96 -28.54 3.51 19.83
N VAL A 97 -29.07 2.61 19.00
CA VAL A 97 -28.29 1.82 18.02
C VAL A 97 -28.85 2.08 16.62
N GLY A 98 -27.97 2.13 15.61
CA GLY A 98 -28.37 2.44 14.23
C GLY A 98 -29.08 1.30 13.49
N ASP A 99 -28.79 0.05 13.85
CA ASP A 99 -29.38 -1.15 13.25
C ASP A 99 -30.29 -1.87 14.26
N SER A 100 -31.46 -2.33 13.79
CA SER A 100 -32.44 -3.06 14.59
C SER A 100 -31.96 -4.47 14.96
N LYS A 101 -31.20 -5.14 14.09
CA LYS A 101 -30.66 -6.49 14.36
C LYS A 101 -29.63 -6.44 15.48
N LEU A 102 -28.68 -5.53 15.37
CA LEU A 102 -27.66 -5.31 16.39
C LEU A 102 -28.29 -4.89 17.72
N ALA A 103 -29.31 -4.03 17.70
CA ALA A 103 -30.04 -3.65 18.91
C ALA A 103 -30.65 -4.87 19.63
N MET A 104 -31.21 -5.82 18.87
CA MET A 104 -31.77 -7.06 19.41
C MET A 104 -30.69 -7.94 20.05
N THR A 105 -29.58 -8.16 19.34
CA THR A 105 -28.47 -8.98 19.85
C THR A 105 -27.78 -8.35 21.07
N ILE A 106 -27.64 -7.01 21.11
CA ILE A 106 -27.14 -6.29 22.30
C ILE A 106 -28.11 -6.46 23.48
N GLN A 107 -29.42 -6.36 23.23
CA GLN A 107 -30.42 -6.54 24.28
C GLN A 107 -30.41 -7.96 24.85
N GLU A 108 -30.23 -8.98 24.00
CA GLU A 108 -30.13 -10.39 24.41
C GLU A 108 -28.84 -10.68 25.19
N SER A 109 -27.70 -10.16 24.74
CA SER A 109 -26.38 -10.43 25.33
C SER A 109 -26.13 -9.65 26.63
N LEU A 110 -26.49 -8.37 26.66
CA LEU A 110 -26.14 -7.44 27.74
C LEU A 110 -27.33 -7.03 28.61
N GLY A 111 -28.56 -7.37 28.23
CA GLY A 111 -29.77 -7.00 28.97
C GLY A 111 -30.07 -5.49 28.96
N ILE A 112 -29.48 -4.73 28.04
CA ILE A 112 -29.63 -3.27 27.92
C ILE A 112 -30.85 -2.97 27.05
N SER A 113 -31.71 -2.05 27.49
CA SER A 113 -32.81 -1.55 26.66
C SER A 113 -32.27 -0.76 25.46
N CYS A 114 -32.49 -1.27 24.25
CA CYS A 114 -32.01 -0.65 23.02
C CYS A 114 -33.16 0.01 22.24
N GLN A 115 -32.89 1.17 21.65
CA GLN A 115 -33.82 1.92 20.80
C GLN A 115 -33.13 2.24 19.46
N HIS A 116 -33.84 2.04 18.35
CA HIS A 116 -33.35 2.36 17.01
C HIS A 116 -34.24 3.41 16.29
N THR A 117 -35.42 3.69 16.83
CA THR A 117 -36.45 4.55 16.24
C THR A 117 -36.50 5.93 16.91
N GLY A 118 -37.24 6.86 16.31
CA GLY A 118 -37.48 8.20 16.84
C GLY A 118 -36.28 9.13 16.65
N VAL A 119 -35.72 9.62 17.75
CA VAL A 119 -34.65 10.64 17.74
C VAL A 119 -33.26 10.06 17.47
N VAL A 120 -33.07 8.75 17.67
CA VAL A 120 -31.76 8.07 17.56
C VAL A 120 -31.11 8.24 16.18
N PRO A 121 -31.79 8.02 15.03
CA PRO A 121 -31.18 8.15 13.70
C PRO A 121 -30.68 9.56 13.39
N GLU A 122 -31.37 10.57 13.91
CA GLU A 122 -31.07 11.98 13.70
C GLU A 122 -29.86 12.42 14.53
N ILE A 123 -29.78 11.98 15.79
CA ILE A 123 -28.60 12.19 16.62
C ILE A 123 -27.40 11.48 15.99
N LEU A 124 -27.56 10.24 15.52
CA LEU A 124 -26.51 9.52 14.79
C LEU A 124 -26.07 10.27 13.52
N ARG A 125 -27.00 10.93 12.82
CA ARG A 125 -26.67 11.75 11.64
C ARG A 125 -25.83 12.97 12.02
N GLY A 126 -26.22 13.70 13.07
CA GLY A 126 -25.45 14.83 13.59
C GLY A 126 -24.07 14.43 14.09
N VAL A 127 -23.98 13.29 14.80
CA VAL A 127 -22.71 12.71 15.26
C VAL A 127 -21.82 12.35 14.07
N ARG A 128 -22.36 11.71 13.01
CA ARG A 128 -21.59 11.39 11.79
C ARG A 128 -21.04 12.64 11.11
N LEU A 129 -21.84 13.70 11.00
CA LEU A 129 -21.43 14.97 10.38
C LEU A 129 -20.25 15.61 11.12
N HIS A 130 -20.29 15.61 12.46
CA HIS A 130 -19.31 16.30 13.30
C HIS A 130 -18.27 15.37 13.93
N PHE A 131 -18.21 14.10 13.54
CA PHE A 131 -17.42 13.08 14.23
C PHE A 131 -15.95 13.48 14.43
N ALA A 132 -15.30 14.01 13.38
CA ALA A 132 -13.92 14.49 13.42
C ALA A 132 -13.69 15.69 14.36
N LYS A 133 -14.74 16.43 14.73
CA LYS A 133 -14.67 17.55 15.68
C LYS A 133 -15.11 17.18 17.10
N LEU A 134 -15.79 16.04 17.25
CA LEU A 134 -16.32 15.55 18.52
C LEU A 134 -15.31 14.69 19.27
N VAL A 135 -14.57 13.82 18.56
CA VAL A 135 -13.56 12.95 19.17
C VAL A 135 -12.20 13.64 19.16
N GLN A 136 -11.60 13.82 20.33
CA GLN A 136 -10.29 14.44 20.48
C GLN A 136 -9.20 13.53 19.86
N GLY A 137 -8.33 14.09 19.02
CA GLY A 137 -7.23 13.36 18.39
C GLY A 137 -7.55 12.71 17.03
N LEU A 138 -8.82 12.73 16.59
CA LEU A 138 -9.21 12.29 15.25
C LEU A 138 -9.28 13.49 14.30
N THR A 139 -8.44 13.48 13.27
CA THR A 139 -8.53 14.47 12.18
C THR A 139 -9.45 13.96 11.07
N GLN A 140 -10.01 14.88 10.28
CA GLN A 140 -10.83 14.49 9.14
C GLN A 140 -10.05 13.67 8.10
N GLN A 141 -8.76 13.96 7.92
CA GLN A 141 -7.88 13.21 7.03
C GLN A 141 -7.61 11.79 7.54
N SER A 142 -7.35 11.61 8.84
CA SER A 142 -7.13 10.28 9.41
C SER A 142 -8.40 9.43 9.38
N SER A 143 -9.56 10.06 9.64
CA SER A 143 -10.87 9.42 9.50
C SER A 143 -11.11 8.89 8.07
N HIS A 144 -10.86 9.73 7.06
CA HIS A 144 -11.03 9.35 5.65
C HIS A 144 -10.06 8.22 5.24
N LYS A 145 -8.80 8.27 5.68
CA LYS A 145 -7.83 7.19 5.42
C LYS A 145 -8.25 5.87 6.06
N ALA A 146 -8.78 5.89 7.29
CA ALA A 146 -9.30 4.70 7.96
C ALA A 146 -10.51 4.11 7.21
N GLN A 147 -11.44 4.96 6.76
CA GLN A 147 -12.58 4.54 5.94
C GLN A 147 -12.15 3.90 4.63
N LEU A 148 -11.19 4.50 3.92
CA LEU A 148 -10.66 3.96 2.66
C LEU A 148 -9.99 2.59 2.86
N GLY A 149 -9.14 2.48 3.88
CA GLY A 149 -8.43 1.23 4.20
C GLY A 149 -9.39 0.11 4.59
N LEU A 150 -10.36 0.41 5.46
CA LEU A 150 -11.36 -0.57 5.89
C LEU A 150 -12.30 -0.96 4.75
N GLY A 151 -12.77 0.01 3.96
CA GLY A 151 -13.61 -0.25 2.79
C GLY A 151 -12.93 -1.16 1.77
N HIS A 152 -11.67 -0.88 1.43
CA HIS A 152 -10.88 -1.77 0.56
C HIS A 152 -10.73 -3.17 1.14
N SER A 153 -10.45 -3.28 2.44
CA SER A 153 -10.21 -4.57 3.09
C SER A 153 -11.50 -5.41 3.17
N TYR A 154 -12.61 -4.77 3.55
CA TYR A 154 -13.93 -5.37 3.62
C TYR A 154 -14.40 -5.85 2.24
N SER A 155 -14.34 -4.99 1.21
CA SER A 155 -14.72 -5.37 -0.16
C SER A 155 -13.85 -6.49 -0.70
N ARG A 156 -12.53 -6.48 -0.41
CA ARG A 156 -11.63 -7.57 -0.84
C ARG A 156 -11.95 -8.90 -0.17
N SER A 157 -12.25 -8.87 1.13
CA SER A 157 -12.64 -10.06 1.90
C SER A 157 -13.94 -10.66 1.37
N LYS A 158 -14.96 -9.81 1.12
CA LYS A 158 -16.28 -10.26 0.66
C LYS A 158 -16.26 -10.80 -0.77
N VAL A 159 -15.49 -10.16 -1.67
CA VAL A 159 -15.48 -10.49 -3.11
C VAL A 159 -14.50 -11.62 -3.43
N LYS A 160 -13.83 -12.25 -2.44
CA LYS A 160 -12.71 -13.21 -2.66
C LYS A 160 -11.79 -12.69 -3.76
N PHE A 161 -11.21 -11.51 -3.55
CA PHE A 161 -10.62 -10.70 -4.62
C PHE A 161 -9.55 -11.45 -5.43
N ASN A 162 -10.00 -11.94 -6.59
CA ASN A 162 -9.31 -12.11 -7.86
C ASN A 162 -8.04 -12.98 -7.88
N VAL A 163 -8.22 -14.27 -8.20
CA VAL A 163 -7.14 -15.21 -8.57
C VAL A 163 -6.28 -14.67 -9.72
N ASN A 164 -6.86 -13.83 -10.60
CA ASN A 164 -6.21 -13.27 -11.79
C ASN A 164 -5.28 -12.08 -11.47
N ARG A 165 -5.09 -11.71 -10.19
CA ARG A 165 -4.10 -10.68 -9.82
C ARG A 165 -2.66 -11.14 -10.04
N ILE A 166 -2.45 -12.46 -10.14
CA ILE A 166 -1.18 -13.08 -10.54
C ILE A 166 -0.83 -12.67 -11.98
N ASP A 167 -1.82 -12.52 -12.86
CA ASP A 167 -1.59 -12.21 -14.28
C ASP A 167 -0.94 -10.84 -14.47
N ASN A 168 -1.22 -9.87 -13.61
CA ASN A 168 -0.54 -8.58 -13.63
C ASN A 168 0.98 -8.72 -13.39
N MET A 169 1.40 -9.62 -12.50
CA MET A 169 2.83 -9.86 -12.26
C MET A 169 3.48 -10.59 -13.44
N ILE A 170 2.74 -11.47 -14.12
CA ILE A 170 3.22 -12.15 -15.32
C ILE A 170 3.40 -11.13 -16.46
N ILE A 171 2.40 -10.28 -16.71
CA ILE A 171 2.46 -9.23 -17.74
C ILE A 171 3.62 -8.27 -17.45
N GLN A 172 3.78 -7.84 -16.19
CA GLN A 172 4.89 -6.98 -15.79
C GLN A 172 6.25 -7.67 -15.96
N SER A 173 6.36 -8.94 -15.60
CA SER A 173 7.59 -9.72 -15.76
C SER A 173 7.96 -9.87 -17.24
N ILE A 174 7.01 -10.18 -18.12
CA ILE A 174 7.24 -10.29 -19.56
C ILE A 174 7.68 -8.94 -20.14
N SER A 175 6.96 -7.86 -19.79
CA SER A 175 7.33 -6.52 -20.24
C SER A 175 8.72 -6.09 -19.75
N LEU A 176 9.12 -6.52 -18.56
CA LEU A 176 10.43 -6.22 -18.01
C LEU A 176 11.53 -7.02 -18.71
N LEU A 177 11.30 -8.29 -19.02
CA LEU A 177 12.23 -9.12 -19.82
C LEU A 177 12.44 -8.51 -21.21
N ASP A 178 11.36 -8.17 -21.92
CA ASP A 178 11.45 -7.54 -23.24
C ASP A 178 12.21 -6.21 -23.21
N GLN A 179 12.05 -5.43 -22.14
CA GLN A 179 12.76 -4.17 -21.97
C GLN A 179 14.24 -4.40 -21.68
N LEU A 180 14.57 -5.37 -20.82
CA LEU A 180 15.96 -5.74 -20.53
C LEU A 180 16.69 -6.21 -21.79
N ASP A 181 16.05 -7.02 -22.64
CA ASP A 181 16.66 -7.49 -23.89
C ASP A 181 16.96 -6.33 -24.85
N LYS A 182 16.04 -5.36 -24.98
CA LYS A 182 16.26 -4.15 -25.78
C LYS A 182 17.39 -3.29 -25.21
N ASP A 183 17.43 -3.14 -23.90
CA ASP A 183 18.44 -2.34 -23.19
C ASP A 183 19.82 -2.99 -23.32
N ILE A 184 19.95 -4.31 -23.11
CA ILE A 184 21.21 -5.06 -23.27
C ILE A 184 21.76 -4.90 -24.68
N ASN A 185 20.91 -5.03 -25.71
CA ASN A 185 21.32 -4.86 -27.09
C ASN A 185 21.77 -3.41 -27.37
N THR A 186 21.02 -2.42 -26.90
CA THR A 186 21.36 -1.01 -27.07
C THR A 186 22.68 -0.67 -26.39
N PHE A 187 22.87 -1.12 -25.15
CA PHE A 187 24.11 -0.90 -24.40
C PHE A 187 25.29 -1.62 -25.05
N THR A 188 25.10 -2.84 -25.56
CA THR A 188 26.16 -3.55 -26.28
C THR A 188 26.57 -2.83 -27.55
N MET A 189 25.61 -2.29 -28.31
CA MET A 189 25.92 -1.46 -29.48
C MET A 189 26.72 -0.20 -29.10
N ARG A 190 26.42 0.42 -27.95
CA ARG A 190 27.22 1.55 -27.44
C ARG A 190 28.62 1.16 -27.01
N ILE A 191 28.80 0.02 -26.34
CA ILE A 191 30.13 -0.52 -26.01
C ILE A 191 30.92 -0.77 -27.28
N ARG A 192 30.30 -1.36 -28.31
CA ARG A 192 30.92 -1.57 -29.62
C ARG A 192 31.38 -0.27 -30.24
N GLU A 193 30.53 0.75 -30.29
CA GLU A 193 30.90 2.06 -30.85
C GLU A 193 32.09 2.68 -30.11
N TRP A 194 32.05 2.73 -28.77
CA TRP A 194 33.12 3.34 -27.97
C TRP A 194 34.44 2.56 -28.05
N TYR A 195 34.37 1.23 -27.98
CA TYR A 195 35.56 0.39 -28.03
C TYR A 195 36.14 0.27 -29.45
N SER A 196 35.32 0.44 -30.50
CA SER A 196 35.80 0.45 -31.89
C SER A 196 36.75 1.60 -32.21
N TYR A 197 36.69 2.73 -31.49
CA TYR A 197 37.68 3.79 -31.64
C TYR A 197 39.09 3.33 -31.20
N HIS A 198 39.15 2.40 -30.25
CA HIS A 198 40.39 1.83 -29.74
C HIS A 198 40.82 0.56 -30.48
N PHE A 199 39.87 -0.34 -30.77
CA PHE A 199 40.12 -1.62 -31.43
C PHE A 199 38.98 -1.98 -32.41
N PRO A 200 38.99 -1.40 -33.63
CA PRO A 200 37.91 -1.57 -34.60
C PRO A 200 37.80 -2.99 -35.16
N GLU A 201 38.89 -3.75 -35.20
CA GLU A 201 38.92 -5.10 -35.76
C GLU A 201 38.11 -6.11 -34.91
N LEU A 202 37.96 -5.85 -33.61
CA LEU A 202 37.26 -6.75 -32.68
C LEU A 202 35.77 -6.92 -33.02
N VAL A 203 35.11 -5.87 -33.53
CA VAL A 203 33.68 -5.93 -33.89
C VAL A 203 33.43 -6.90 -35.04
N ARG A 204 34.39 -7.03 -35.96
CA ARG A 204 34.29 -7.96 -37.09
C ARG A 204 34.55 -9.41 -36.67
N LEU A 205 35.43 -9.61 -35.68
CA LEU A 205 35.83 -10.94 -35.21
C LEU A 205 34.81 -11.55 -34.23
N VAL A 206 34.15 -10.73 -33.41
CA VAL A 206 33.18 -11.17 -32.40
C VAL A 206 31.80 -10.55 -32.67
N PRO A 207 30.95 -11.21 -33.49
CA PRO A 207 29.63 -10.69 -33.85
C PRO A 207 28.58 -10.82 -32.74
N GLU A 208 28.81 -11.67 -31.74
CA GLU A 208 27.88 -11.88 -30.63
C GLU A 208 28.01 -10.80 -29.54
N SER A 209 26.89 -10.23 -29.12
CA SER A 209 26.83 -9.10 -28.19
C SER A 209 27.40 -9.44 -26.81
N ALA A 210 26.96 -10.55 -26.22
CA ALA A 210 27.39 -10.96 -24.88
C ALA A 210 28.89 -11.32 -24.84
N LEU A 211 29.38 -12.04 -25.85
CA LEU A 211 30.79 -12.38 -25.96
C LEU A 211 31.66 -11.14 -26.20
N TYR A 212 31.17 -10.15 -26.96
CA TYR A 212 31.89 -8.89 -27.17
C TYR A 212 32.07 -8.11 -25.85
N ALA A 213 31.02 -7.99 -25.05
CA ALA A 213 31.10 -7.33 -23.75
C ALA A 213 32.09 -8.05 -22.80
N LYS A 214 32.09 -9.39 -22.78
CA LYS A 214 33.05 -10.19 -21.99
C LYS A 214 34.49 -10.08 -22.52
N ALA A 215 34.67 -10.07 -23.84
CA ALA A 215 35.98 -9.92 -24.48
C ALA A 215 36.59 -8.53 -24.21
N THR A 216 35.81 -7.45 -24.32
CA THR A 216 36.29 -6.09 -23.99
C THR A 216 36.72 -5.95 -22.53
N MET A 217 36.05 -6.64 -21.60
CA MET A 217 36.42 -6.67 -20.18
C MET A 217 37.75 -7.40 -19.93
N LEU A 218 38.03 -8.49 -20.66
CA LEU A 218 39.29 -9.22 -20.53
C LEU A 218 40.46 -8.53 -21.22
N ILE A 219 40.23 -7.99 -22.42
CA ILE A 219 41.28 -7.40 -23.25
C ILE A 219 41.79 -6.09 -22.65
N LYS A 220 40.89 -5.27 -22.07
CA LYS A 220 41.20 -3.94 -21.54
C LYS A 220 41.97 -3.10 -22.55
N ASN A 221 43.30 -2.99 -22.40
CA ASN A 221 44.18 -2.26 -23.28
C ASN A 221 44.87 -3.19 -24.27
N ARG A 222 44.83 -2.84 -25.56
CA ARG A 222 45.52 -3.59 -26.63
C ARG A 222 47.02 -3.84 -26.37
N LYS A 223 47.68 -2.94 -25.61
CA LYS A 223 49.13 -3.02 -25.32
C LYS A 223 49.49 -4.05 -24.26
N GLU A 224 48.52 -4.48 -23.46
CA GLU A 224 48.70 -5.46 -22.38
C GLU A 224 48.34 -6.89 -22.83
N LEU A 225 47.93 -7.05 -24.09
CA LEU A 225 47.51 -8.34 -24.63
C LEU A 225 48.71 -9.29 -24.80
N SER A 226 48.81 -10.28 -23.90
CA SER A 226 49.89 -11.27 -23.83
C SER A 226 49.37 -12.68 -24.12
N GLU A 227 50.25 -13.67 -24.32
CA GLU A 227 49.87 -15.07 -24.59
C GLU A 227 49.01 -15.68 -23.46
N ASP A 228 49.16 -15.22 -22.21
CA ASP A 228 48.32 -15.62 -21.06
C ASP A 228 46.85 -15.19 -21.19
N CYS A 229 46.56 -14.16 -21.98
CA CYS A 229 45.18 -13.75 -22.29
C CYS A 229 44.58 -14.62 -23.40
N LEU A 230 45.39 -15.33 -24.17
CA LEU A 230 44.95 -16.21 -25.25
C LEU A 230 44.15 -17.39 -24.70
N GLU A 231 44.61 -18.02 -23.62
CA GLU A 231 43.91 -19.15 -22.98
C GLU A 231 42.51 -18.74 -22.49
N LYS A 232 42.40 -17.56 -21.85
CA LYS A 232 41.11 -17.04 -21.37
C LYS A 232 40.18 -16.58 -22.50
N LEU A 233 40.75 -16.11 -23.61
CA LEU A 233 39.99 -15.78 -24.81
C LEU A 233 39.53 -17.03 -25.56
N GLU A 234 40.35 -18.09 -25.59
CA GLU A 234 39.99 -19.41 -26.13
C GLU A 234 38.86 -20.06 -25.31
N GLU A 235 38.92 -19.97 -23.98
CA GLU A 235 37.83 -20.40 -23.09
C GLU A 235 36.53 -19.61 -23.31
N LEU A 236 36.60 -18.30 -23.51
CA LEU A 236 35.41 -17.47 -23.73
C LEU A 236 34.80 -17.63 -25.12
N LEU A 237 35.64 -17.70 -26.17
CA LEU A 237 35.18 -17.74 -27.56
C LEU A 237 34.94 -19.18 -28.03
N MET A 238 35.43 -20.18 -27.31
CA MET A 238 35.44 -21.60 -27.67
C MET A 238 36.00 -21.88 -29.08
N ASP A 239 36.77 -20.94 -29.62
CA ASP A 239 37.33 -20.93 -30.97
C ASP A 239 38.77 -20.42 -30.90
N ARG A 240 39.72 -21.36 -30.94
CA ARG A 240 41.17 -21.06 -30.94
C ARG A 240 41.58 -20.17 -32.10
N THR A 241 40.98 -20.39 -33.27
CA THR A 241 41.25 -19.61 -34.50
C THR A 241 40.84 -18.15 -34.36
N LYS A 242 39.74 -17.86 -33.64
CA LYS A 242 39.31 -16.48 -33.37
C LYS A 242 40.20 -15.81 -32.33
N ALA A 243 40.63 -16.54 -31.29
CA ALA A 243 41.55 -16.02 -30.28
C ALA A 243 42.90 -15.62 -30.89
N GLU A 244 43.49 -16.47 -31.74
CA GLU A 244 44.72 -16.18 -32.48
C GLU A 244 44.53 -14.98 -33.43
N ALA A 245 43.42 -14.92 -34.17
CA ALA A 245 43.10 -13.80 -35.06
C ALA A 245 42.93 -12.46 -34.30
N ILE A 246 42.39 -12.48 -33.08
CA ILE A 246 42.28 -11.28 -32.23
C ILE A 246 43.67 -10.79 -31.80
N LEU A 247 44.59 -11.69 -31.48
CA LEU A 247 45.96 -11.34 -31.08
C LEU A 247 46.76 -10.74 -32.26
N GLU A 248 46.65 -11.34 -33.44
CA GLU A 248 47.24 -10.77 -34.66
C GLU A 248 46.60 -9.42 -35.03
N ALA A 249 45.28 -9.29 -34.89
CA ALA A 249 44.58 -8.04 -35.11
C ALA A 249 45.01 -6.96 -34.10
N ALA A 250 45.27 -7.30 -32.84
CA ALA A 250 45.75 -6.36 -31.84
C ALA A 250 47.16 -5.82 -32.18
N ARG A 251 48.04 -6.67 -32.70
CA ARG A 251 49.39 -6.28 -33.15
C ARG A 251 49.39 -5.40 -34.41
N SER A 252 48.39 -5.59 -35.28
CA SER A 252 48.24 -4.86 -36.54
C SER A 252 47.22 -3.72 -36.50
N SER A 253 46.58 -3.50 -35.35
CA SER A 253 45.48 -2.53 -35.20
C SER A 253 45.96 -1.09 -35.35
N MET A 254 45.20 -0.33 -36.14
CA MET A 254 45.43 1.11 -36.36
C MET A 254 44.55 1.99 -35.47
N GLY A 255 43.91 1.43 -34.44
CA GLY A 255 43.04 2.18 -33.52
C GLY A 255 43.77 3.26 -32.72
N MET A 256 43.00 4.19 -32.14
CA MET A 256 43.55 5.28 -31.32
C MET A 256 43.87 4.79 -29.90
N ASP A 257 44.89 5.38 -29.27
CA ASP A 257 45.15 5.12 -27.85
C ASP A 257 44.05 5.77 -27.00
N ILE A 258 43.43 4.98 -26.14
CA ILE A 258 42.36 5.42 -25.23
C ILE A 258 42.93 5.84 -23.88
N SER A 259 42.33 6.85 -23.25
CA SER A 259 42.69 7.27 -21.90
C SER A 259 42.34 6.17 -20.87
N PRO A 260 43.15 5.97 -19.81
CA PRO A 260 42.84 5.02 -18.75
C PRO A 260 41.50 5.32 -18.04
N MET A 261 41.09 6.60 -17.99
CA MET A 261 39.80 7.00 -17.43
C MET A 261 38.63 6.50 -18.28
N ASP A 262 38.74 6.64 -19.61
CA ASP A 262 37.70 6.18 -20.54
C ASP A 262 37.64 4.66 -20.60
N LEU A 263 38.79 3.99 -20.48
CA LEU A 263 38.86 2.53 -20.37
C LEU A 263 38.17 2.03 -19.08
N SER A 264 38.37 2.71 -17.95
CA SER A 264 37.67 2.40 -16.70
C SER A 264 36.15 2.60 -16.81
N ASN A 265 35.71 3.64 -17.52
CA ASN A 265 34.29 3.86 -17.78
C ASN A 265 33.68 2.79 -18.69
N ILE A 266 34.40 2.36 -19.73
CA ILE A 266 33.97 1.26 -20.60
C ILE A 266 33.93 -0.05 -19.81
N GLU A 267 34.91 -0.32 -18.96
CA GLU A 267 34.93 -1.51 -18.09
C GLU A 267 33.71 -1.52 -17.16
N LEU A 268 33.44 -0.42 -16.44
CA LEU A 268 32.28 -0.29 -15.58
C LEU A 268 30.96 -0.50 -16.34
N PHE A 269 30.90 0.01 -17.58
CA PHE A 269 29.72 -0.13 -18.43
C PHE A 269 29.55 -1.57 -18.93
N SER A 270 30.62 -2.23 -19.36
CA SER A 270 30.63 -3.65 -19.74
C SER A 270 30.25 -4.56 -18.57
N THR A 271 30.76 -4.32 -17.35
CA THR A 271 30.37 -5.08 -16.15
C THR A 271 28.88 -4.95 -15.85
N ARG A 272 28.29 -3.76 -16.04
CA ARG A 272 26.84 -3.55 -15.86
C ARG A 272 25.99 -4.27 -16.90
N VAL A 273 26.48 -4.41 -18.12
CA VAL A 273 25.80 -5.17 -19.18
C VAL A 273 25.89 -6.68 -18.91
N ILE A 274 27.07 -7.17 -18.53
CA ILE A 274 27.29 -8.59 -18.18
C ILE A 274 26.51 -9.00 -16.94
N GLY A 275 26.42 -8.14 -15.91
CA GLY A 275 25.63 -8.42 -14.71
C GLY A 275 24.12 -8.44 -14.95
N ARG A 276 23.66 -8.04 -16.15
CA ARG A 276 22.26 -8.06 -16.57
C ARG A 276 21.96 -9.12 -17.64
N SER A 277 22.98 -9.76 -18.21
CA SER A 277 22.85 -10.88 -19.18
C SER A 277 22.97 -12.22 -18.48
#